data_AF-A0AA51QLB6-F1
#
_entry.id   AF-A0AA51QLB6-F1
#
_cell.length_a   1.000
_cell.length_b   1.000
_cell.length_c   1.000
_cell.angle_alpha   90.00
_cell.angle_beta   90.00
_cell.angle_gamma   90.00
#
_symmetry.space_group_name_H-M   'P 1'
#
loop_
_entity.id
_entity.type
_entity.pdbx_description
1 polymer ?
#
loop_
_entity_poly.entity_id
_entity_poly.type
_entity_poly.pdbx_seq_one_letter_code
_entity_poly.pdbx_strand_id
1 'polypeptide(L)' 'MSFDEQLHRAAFDLARAGHSWREVGAELGCDETVARAMARRYEADTEARARADQFSLFEL' A
#
# COMPACT_ATOMS: atom_id res chain seq x y z
N MET A 1 7.95 2.90 11.44
CA MET A 1 7.26 3.28 10.19
C MET A 1 7.34 4.78 10.04
N SER A 2 7.67 5.29 8.85
CA SER A 2 7.68 6.74 8.58
C SER A 2 6.25 7.26 8.43
N PHE A 3 6.06 8.59 8.48
CA PHE A 3 4.76 9.20 8.18
C PHE A 3 4.29 8.90 6.75
N ASP A 4 5.23 8.90 5.80
CA ASP A 4 5.00 8.54 4.39
C ASP A 4 4.51 7.09 4.23
N GLU A 5 5.15 6.15 4.93
CA GLU A 5 4.74 4.73 4.91
C GLU A 5 3.34 4.52 5.49
N GLN A 6 2.93 5.33 6.46
CA GLN A 6 1.57 5.30 7.02
C GLN A 6 0.53 5.83 6.03
N LEU A 7 0.83 6.89 5.27
CA LEU A 7 -0.05 7.39 4.21
C LEU A 7 -0.22 6.36 3.09
N HIS A 8 0.87 5.70 2.69
CA HIS A 8 0.82 4.65 1.66
C HIS A 8 -0.01 3.46 2.11
N ARG A 9 0.14 3.03 3.36
CA ARG A 9 -0.69 1.99 3.97
C ARG A 9 -2.15 2.40 4.05
N ALA A 10 -2.46 3.61 4.49
CA ALA A 10 -3.83 4.11 4.60
C ALA A 10 -4.53 4.14 3.22
N ALA A 11 -3.82 4.58 2.18
CA ALA A 11 -4.33 4.56 0.81
C ALA A 11 -4.66 3.13 0.34
N PHE A 12 -3.81 2.16 0.67
CA PHE A 12 -4.02 0.75 0.36
C PHE A 12 -5.22 0.17 1.13
N ASP A 13 -5.30 0.41 2.44
CA ASP A 13 -6.35 -0.14 3.31
C ASP A 13 -7.74 0.39 2.91
N LEU A 14 -7.87 1.70 2.61
CA LEU A 14 -9.13 2.30 2.16
C LEU A 14 -9.57 1.76 0.79
N ALA A 15 -8.64 1.65 -0.17
CA ALA A 15 -8.96 1.07 -1.48
C ALA A 15 -9.43 -0.39 -1.36
N ARG A 16 -8.79 -1.17 -0.47
CA ARG A 16 -9.18 -2.57 -0.20
C ARG A 16 -10.51 -2.69 0.53
N ALA A 17 -10.89 -1.69 1.32
CA ALA A 17 -12.22 -1.59 1.93
C ALA A 17 -13.33 -1.22 0.92
N GLY A 18 -12.97 -0.96 -0.35
CA GLY A 18 -13.93 -0.70 -1.43
C GLY A 18 -14.18 0.78 -1.70
N HIS A 19 -13.44 1.69 -1.08
CA HIS A 19 -13.52 3.12 -1.37
C HIS A 19 -13.02 3.41 -2.79
N SER A 20 -13.67 4.36 -3.46
CA SER A 20 -13.20 4.87 -4.75
C SER A 20 -11.94 5.71 -4.58
N TRP A 21 -11.06 5.75 -5.59
CA TRP A 21 -9.81 6.53 -5.52
C TRP A 21 -10.03 8.02 -5.23
N ARG A 22 -11.18 8.56 -5.63
CA ARG A 22 -11.60 9.93 -5.31
C ARG A 22 -11.88 10.11 -3.81
N GLU A 23 -12.54 9.15 -3.16
CA GLU A 23 -12.80 9.18 -1.72
C GLU A 23 -11.51 8.99 -0.93
N VAL A 24 -10.64 8.06 -1.38
CA VAL A 24 -9.32 7.84 -0.78
C VAL A 24 -8.47 9.12 -0.88
N GLY A 25 -8.44 9.77 -2.04
CA GLY A 25 -7.74 11.04 -2.22
C GLY A 25 -8.27 12.13 -1.31
N ALA A 26 -9.59 12.29 -1.22
CA ALA A 26 -10.22 13.27 -0.34
C ALA A 26 -9.87 13.04 1.14
N GLU A 27 -9.89 11.79 1.61
CA GLU A 27 -9.53 11.43 2.99
C GLU A 27 -8.07 11.73 3.31
N LEU A 28 -7.17 11.47 2.35
CA LEU A 28 -5.73 11.68 2.51
C LEU A 28 -5.27 13.11 2.16
N GLY A 29 -6.19 13.99 1.73
CA GLY A 29 -5.89 15.35 1.30
C GLY A 29 -5.05 15.43 0.02
N CYS A 30 -5.21 14.47 -0.90
CA CYS A 30 -4.46 14.39 -2.16
C CYS A 30 -5.36 14.08 -3.37
N ASP A 31 -4.78 14.18 -4.58
CA ASP A 31 -5.47 13.79 -5.81
C ASP A 31 -5.63 12.27 -5.94
N GLU A 32 -6.67 11.81 -6.64
CA GLU A 32 -6.95 10.38 -6.84
C GLU A 32 -5.79 9.63 -7.52
N THR A 33 -5.02 10.30 -8.38
CA THR A 33 -3.84 9.73 -9.03
C THR A 33 -2.72 9.48 -8.03
N VAL A 34 -2.55 10.39 -7.07
CA VAL A 34 -1.55 10.30 -6.00
C VAL A 34 -1.96 9.20 -5.01
N ALA A 35 -3.22 9.18 -4.57
CA ALA A 35 -3.75 8.13 -3.70
C ALA A 35 -3.53 6.72 -4.29
N ARG A 36 -3.82 6.55 -5.58
CA ARG A 36 -3.59 5.29 -6.29
C ARG A 36 -2.11 4.93 -6.41
N ALA A 37 -1.23 5.91 -6.64
CA ALA A 37 0.22 5.68 -6.69
C ALA A 37 0.76 5.25 -5.32
N MET A 38 0.31 5.90 -4.25
CA MET A 38 0.65 5.56 -2.87
C MET A 38 0.26 4.12 -2.52
N ALA A 39 -0.98 3.72 -2.81
CA ALA A 39 -1.46 2.36 -2.56
C ALA A 39 -0.66 1.30 -3.32
N ARG A 40 -0.38 1.53 -4.61
CA ARG A 40 0.44 0.62 -5.45
C ARG A 40 1.86 0.48 -4.94
N ARG A 41 2.44 1.58 -4.45
CA ARG A 41 3.78 1.55 -3.88
C ARG A 41 3.83 0.73 -2.60
N TYR A 42 2.85 0.90 -1.71
CA TYR A 42 2.72 0.08 -0.51
C TYR A 42 2.62 -1.42 -0.84
N GLU A 43 1.78 -1.77 -1.81
CA GLU A 43 1.60 -3.16 -2.26
C GLU A 43 2.92 -3.75 -2.78
N ALA A 44 3.60 -3.06 -3.70
CA ALA A 44 4.87 -3.52 -4.26
C ALA A 44 5.96 -3.68 -3.19
N ASP A 45 6.06 -2.73 -2.25
CA ASP A 45 7.04 -2.79 -1.16
C ASP A 45 6.72 -3.96 -0.20
N THR A 46 5.44 -4.22 0.07
CA THR A 46 4.99 -5.33 0.92
C THR A 46 5.24 -6.67 0.25
N GLU A 47 4.96 -6.80 -1.05
CA GLU A 47 5.27 -8.00 -1.83
C GLU A 47 6.78 -8.28 -1.89
N ALA A 48 7.60 -7.24 -2.07
CA ALA A 48 9.05 -7.37 -2.10
C ALA A 48 9.59 -7.87 -0.76
N ARG A 49 9.10 -7.31 0.36
CA ARG A 49 9.44 -7.77 1.72
C ARG A 49 8.99 -9.22 1.94
N ALA A 50 7.74 -9.54 1.60
CA ALA A 50 7.21 -10.89 1.73
C ALA A 50 8.00 -11.92 0.90
N ARG A 51 8.51 -11.53 -0.28
CA ARG A 51 9.38 -12.38 -1.10
C ARG A 51 10.76 -12.57 -0.49
N ALA A 52 11.34 -11.52 0.11
CA ALA A 52 12.64 -11.61 0.78
C ALA A 52 12.58 -12.47 2.05
N ASP A 53 11.46 -12.44 2.77
CA ASP A 53 11.25 -13.16 4.03
C ASP A 53 10.77 -14.62 3.83
N GLN A 54 10.53 -15.05 2.59
CA GLN A 54 10.20 -16.44 2.28
C GLN A 54 11.45 -17.33 2.40
N PHE A 55 11.51 -18.12 3.47
CA PHE A 55 12.43 -19.26 3.56
C PHE A 55 12.00 -20.38 2.61
N SER A 56 12.95 -20.98 1.90
CA SER A 56 12.69 -22.16 1.08
C SER A 56 12.26 -23.32 1.97
N LEU A 57 11.05 -23.84 1.75
CA LEU A 57 10.51 -25.00 2.48
C LEU A 57 11.21 -26.32 2.10
N PHE A 58 12.12 -26.30 1.12
CA PHE A 58 12.79 -27.49 0.57
C PHE A 58 14.29 -27.56 0.89
N GLU A 59 14.83 -26.62 1.66
CA GLU A 59 16.25 -26.63 2.08
C GLU A 59 16.44 -27.07 3.56
N LEU A 60 15.70 -28.10 3.99
CA LEU A 60 15.81 -28.75 5.31
C LEU A 60 16.40 -30.16 5.23
#